data_AF-A0A484HL80-F1
#
_entry.id   AF-A0A484HL80-F1
#
_cell.length_a   1.000
_cell.length_b   1.000
_cell.length_c   1.000
_cell.angle_alpha   90.00
_cell.angle_beta   90.00
_cell.angle_gamma   90.00
#
_symmetry.space_group_name_H-M   'P 1'
#
loop_
_entity.id
_entity.type
_entity.pdbx_description
1 polymer ?
#
loop_
_entity_poly.entity_id
_entity_poly.type
_entity_poly.pdbx_seq_one_letter_code
_entity_poly.pdbx_strand_id
1 'polypeptide(L)'
;MKNQMERKHSDDGDRHIQAVFGGQSWSVSPDKKSKGRPCVWTHTGRGKFKSCNNFYDCPSCKYDHAMNKRVEEGKQQSWQDAMRARPAMDRVCRHTLAGRIETRVCAYNYECKACDFDQFFEETWSAKTKRVPSEIQRVRGFDVPMGHYYHDGHTWARIESGGNIRVGLDDFALKLLGEADALDLPLMGKELDQGTPNWGFKRRERHADVLSPVDGVILEVNPKVRENPGVANRDPFGDGWLFLVKTPHVKKTIKNLMDDTRGMEWISSEVSDLEGMIEETAGPMAADGGVLGPDIYGALPDLGWKNLASRFLKT
;
A
#
# COMPACT_ATOMS: atom_id res chain seq x y z
N MET A 1 -12.51 -66.82 10.11
CA MET A 1 -11.73 -66.00 11.06
C MET A 1 -10.83 -65.07 10.24
N LYS A 2 -11.02 -63.74 10.38
CA LYS A 2 -10.08 -62.60 10.13
C LYS A 2 -9.39 -62.50 8.75
N ASN A 3 -9.16 -61.37 8.10
CA ASN A 3 -9.37 -59.95 8.36
C ASN A 3 -9.20 -59.18 7.02
N GLN A 4 -9.85 -58.01 6.94
CA GLN A 4 -9.62 -56.77 6.17
C GLN A 4 -8.51 -56.68 5.10
N MET A 5 -8.86 -56.12 3.94
CA MET A 5 -8.16 -54.95 3.38
C MET A 5 -9.05 -54.18 2.39
N GLU A 6 -9.49 -52.99 2.81
CA GLU A 6 -10.11 -51.96 1.98
C GLU A 6 -9.12 -51.46 0.92
N ARG A 7 -9.56 -51.28 -0.32
CA ARG A 7 -8.95 -50.32 -1.26
C ARG A 7 -9.95 -49.21 -1.52
N LYS A 8 -9.68 -48.04 -0.94
CA LYS A 8 -10.35 -46.78 -1.31
C LYS A 8 -9.80 -46.32 -2.66
N HIS A 9 -10.69 -46.09 -3.62
CA HIS A 9 -10.43 -45.18 -4.71
C HIS A 9 -10.37 -43.76 -4.15
N SER A 10 -9.24 -43.09 -4.37
CA SER A 10 -9.09 -41.65 -4.24
C SER A 10 -9.41 -41.00 -5.57
N ASP A 11 -10.48 -40.21 -5.62
CA ASP A 11 -10.60 -39.10 -6.55
C ASP A 11 -11.54 -38.03 -5.96
N ASP A 12 -11.50 -36.85 -6.57
CA ASP A 12 -12.05 -35.54 -6.23
C ASP A 12 -11.22 -34.71 -5.23
N GLY A 13 -10.68 -33.55 -5.59
CA GLY A 13 -10.95 -32.71 -6.76
C GLY A 13 -10.86 -31.23 -6.35
N ASP A 14 -9.69 -30.82 -5.85
CA ASP A 14 -9.42 -29.49 -5.32
C ASP A 14 -9.29 -28.47 -6.47
N ARG A 15 -10.43 -27.96 -6.96
CA ARG A 15 -10.45 -26.95 -8.02
C ARG A 15 -10.34 -25.53 -7.46
N HIS A 16 -9.12 -25.13 -7.16
CA HIS A 16 -8.76 -23.73 -6.97
C HIS A 16 -8.77 -22.98 -8.31
N ILE A 17 -9.52 -21.88 -8.42
CA ILE A 17 -9.39 -20.95 -9.56
C ILE A 17 -8.21 -20.03 -9.25
N GLN A 18 -7.06 -20.34 -9.85
CA GLN A 18 -5.83 -19.55 -9.76
C GLN A 18 -5.87 -18.39 -10.77
N ALA A 19 -5.65 -17.16 -10.32
CA ALA A 19 -5.20 -16.09 -11.20
C ALA A 19 -3.68 -16.22 -11.33
N VAL A 20 -3.21 -16.71 -12.47
CA VAL A 20 -1.78 -16.95 -12.74
C VAL A 20 -1.18 -15.68 -13.33
N PHE A 21 -0.36 -14.99 -12.55
CA PHE A 21 0.65 -14.05 -13.06
C PHE A 21 2.02 -14.66 -12.78
N GLY A 22 2.79 -14.96 -13.84
CA GLY A 22 4.15 -15.51 -13.71
C GLY A 22 4.27 -16.92 -13.10
N GLY A 23 3.20 -17.73 -13.08
CA GLY A 23 3.25 -19.12 -12.60
C GLY A 23 3.12 -19.32 -11.09
N GLN A 24 2.85 -18.28 -10.31
CA GLN A 24 2.66 -18.36 -8.85
C GLN A 24 1.25 -17.93 -8.41
N SER A 25 0.73 -18.57 -7.36
CA SER A 25 -0.58 -18.24 -6.76
C SER A 25 -0.43 -17.19 -5.65
N TRP A 26 -1.08 -16.04 -5.81
CA TRP A 26 -1.01 -14.92 -4.86
C TRP A 26 -2.28 -14.85 -4.02
N SER A 27 -2.18 -15.03 -2.70
CA SER A 27 -3.31 -14.86 -1.77
C SER A 27 -2.96 -13.89 -0.65
N VAL A 28 -3.73 -12.80 -0.48
CA VAL A 28 -3.54 -11.84 0.61
C VAL A 28 -4.04 -12.42 1.94
N SER A 29 -3.27 -12.23 3.02
CA SER A 29 -3.63 -12.72 4.36
C SER A 29 -4.43 -11.70 5.18
N PRO A 30 -5.56 -12.07 5.82
CA PRO A 30 -6.42 -11.14 6.56
C PRO A 30 -5.80 -10.50 7.84
N ASP A 31 -6.06 -9.21 8.07
CA ASP A 31 -5.78 -8.52 9.34
C ASP A 31 -6.74 -8.94 10.48
N LYS A 32 -6.31 -9.06 11.73
CA LYS A 32 -7.22 -9.46 12.83
C LYS A 32 -7.84 -8.27 13.57
N LYS A 33 -7.39 -7.03 13.31
CA LYS A 33 -7.73 -5.84 14.12
C LYS A 33 -8.44 -4.71 13.34
N SER A 34 -8.85 -4.92 12.09
CA SER A 34 -9.44 -3.86 11.27
C SER A 34 -10.64 -3.19 11.95
N LYS A 35 -10.57 -1.86 12.16
CA LYS A 35 -11.70 -1.01 12.58
C LYS A 35 -12.18 -0.19 11.37
N GLY A 36 -13.48 0.08 11.28
CA GLY A 36 -14.02 1.14 10.40
C GLY A 36 -14.22 0.83 8.91
N ARG A 37 -14.03 -0.41 8.44
CA ARG A 37 -14.27 -0.80 7.04
C ARG A 37 -15.34 -1.91 6.99
N PRO A 38 -16.60 -1.67 6.60
CA PRO A 38 -17.61 -2.73 6.62
C PRO A 38 -17.32 -3.79 5.54
N CYS A 39 -17.39 -5.07 5.93
CA CYS A 39 -17.40 -6.18 4.98
C CYS A 39 -18.71 -6.18 4.17
N VAL A 40 -18.68 -6.56 2.88
CA VAL A 40 -19.90 -6.64 2.05
C VAL A 40 -20.97 -7.55 2.66
N TRP A 41 -20.55 -8.63 3.34
CA TRP A 41 -21.44 -9.54 4.06
C TRP A 41 -22.18 -8.89 5.24
N THR A 42 -21.66 -7.78 5.80
CA THR A 42 -22.32 -7.02 6.86
C THR A 42 -23.65 -6.42 6.40
N HIS A 43 -23.77 -6.11 5.11
CA HIS A 43 -24.96 -5.46 4.57
C HIS A 43 -26.11 -6.45 4.32
N THR A 44 -25.90 -7.75 4.46
CA THR A 44 -26.94 -8.78 4.24
C THR A 44 -28.10 -8.71 5.24
N GLY A 45 -28.01 -7.87 6.29
CA GLY A 45 -29.02 -7.75 7.33
C GLY A 45 -29.12 -8.98 8.24
N ARG A 46 -28.29 -10.01 8.01
CA ARG A 46 -28.25 -11.25 8.76
C ARG A 46 -26.86 -11.44 9.37
N GLY A 47 -26.64 -10.84 10.53
CA GLY A 47 -25.44 -11.08 11.34
C GLY A 47 -24.92 -9.86 12.09
N LYS A 48 -23.92 -10.09 12.95
CA LYS A 48 -23.17 -9.03 13.64
C LYS A 48 -22.31 -8.26 12.64
N PHE A 49 -22.13 -6.95 12.86
CA PHE A 49 -21.21 -6.13 12.07
C PHE A 49 -19.84 -6.79 11.95
N LYS A 50 -19.34 -6.92 10.73
CA LYS A 50 -18.03 -7.46 10.45
C LYS A 50 -17.19 -6.43 9.71
N SER A 51 -15.99 -6.16 10.22
CA SER A 51 -15.02 -5.36 9.51
C SER A 51 -14.27 -6.17 8.44
N CYS A 52 -14.00 -5.54 7.30
CA CYS A 52 -13.14 -6.04 6.26
C CYS A 52 -11.68 -5.83 6.67
N ASN A 53 -10.96 -6.94 6.69
CA ASN A 53 -9.56 -7.02 7.05
C ASN A 53 -8.65 -7.51 5.91
N ASN A 54 -9.25 -7.78 4.74
CA ASN A 54 -8.54 -8.24 3.56
C ASN A 54 -8.47 -7.15 2.48
N PHE A 55 -8.61 -5.88 2.89
CA PHE A 55 -8.51 -4.71 2.00
C PHE A 55 -9.45 -4.78 0.77
N TYR A 56 -10.61 -5.43 0.92
CA TYR A 56 -11.57 -5.68 -0.16
C TYR A 56 -11.05 -6.56 -1.31
N ASP A 57 -9.95 -7.30 -1.12
CA ASP A 57 -9.58 -8.47 -1.93
C ASP A 57 -10.51 -9.65 -1.57
N CYS A 58 -11.79 -9.53 -1.94
CA CYS A 58 -12.78 -10.59 -1.74
C CYS A 58 -12.40 -11.90 -2.44
N PRO A 59 -11.84 -11.92 -3.67
CA PRO A 59 -11.44 -13.16 -4.34
C PRO A 59 -10.42 -13.99 -3.56
N SER A 60 -9.56 -13.37 -2.75
CA SER A 60 -8.58 -14.07 -1.90
C SER A 60 -9.02 -14.20 -0.43
N CYS A 61 -10.25 -13.80 -0.09
CA CYS A 61 -10.68 -13.68 1.29
C CYS A 61 -11.18 -15.01 1.87
N LYS A 62 -10.44 -15.57 2.84
CA LYS A 62 -10.85 -16.81 3.55
C LYS A 62 -12.26 -16.77 4.13
N TYR A 63 -12.69 -15.62 4.63
CA TYR A 63 -14.05 -15.48 5.16
C TYR A 63 -15.10 -15.51 4.06
N ASP A 64 -14.84 -14.84 2.93
CA ASP A 64 -15.74 -14.85 1.77
C ASP A 64 -15.92 -16.28 1.24
N HIS A 65 -14.82 -17.01 1.07
CA HIS A 65 -14.87 -18.44 0.68
C HIS A 65 -15.67 -19.29 1.66
N ALA A 66 -15.46 -19.11 2.97
CA ALA A 66 -16.20 -19.85 3.99
C ALA A 66 -17.72 -19.52 3.96
N MET A 67 -18.08 -18.27 3.68
CA MET A 67 -19.48 -17.87 3.52
C MET A 67 -20.09 -18.44 2.24
N ASN A 68 -19.39 -18.39 1.11
CA ASN A 68 -19.86 -18.98 -0.16
C ASN A 68 -20.07 -20.50 -0.03
N LYS A 69 -19.20 -21.22 0.69
CA LYS A 69 -19.43 -22.64 0.99
C LYS A 69 -20.74 -22.87 1.75
N ARG A 70 -21.09 -22.00 2.70
CA ARG A 70 -22.39 -22.09 3.41
C ARG A 70 -23.57 -21.78 2.50
N VAL A 71 -23.38 -20.95 1.47
CA VAL A 71 -24.38 -20.68 0.44
C VAL A 71 -24.62 -21.91 -0.42
N GLU A 72 -23.54 -22.57 -0.87
CA GLU A 72 -23.60 -23.82 -1.63
C GLU A 72 -24.30 -24.94 -0.84
N GLU A 73 -24.06 -24.99 0.47
CA GLU A 73 -24.75 -25.93 1.39
C GLU A 73 -26.22 -25.53 1.70
N GLY A 74 -26.73 -24.43 1.14
CA GLY A 74 -28.10 -23.94 1.38
C GLY A 74 -28.33 -23.37 2.79
N LYS A 75 -27.27 -23.20 3.60
CA LYS A 75 -27.35 -22.76 5.00
C LYS A 75 -27.38 -21.24 5.15
N GLN A 76 -27.16 -20.50 4.08
CA GLN A 76 -27.06 -19.04 4.07
C GLN A 76 -27.40 -18.52 2.67
N GLN A 77 -28.07 -17.36 2.56
CA GLN A 77 -28.20 -16.67 1.26
C GLN A 77 -26.89 -15.94 0.91
N SER A 78 -26.56 -15.83 -0.38
CA SER A 78 -25.39 -15.04 -0.79
C SER A 78 -25.60 -13.56 -0.47
N TRP A 79 -24.52 -12.80 -0.33
CA TRP A 79 -24.66 -11.37 -0.13
C TRP A 79 -25.26 -10.69 -1.36
N GLN A 80 -24.97 -11.20 -2.55
CA GLN A 80 -25.53 -10.74 -3.81
C GLN A 80 -27.05 -10.91 -3.82
N ASP A 81 -27.56 -12.10 -3.46
CA ASP A 81 -29.01 -12.36 -3.39
C ASP A 81 -29.68 -11.46 -2.35
N ALA A 82 -29.05 -11.31 -1.19
CA ALA A 82 -29.52 -10.42 -0.14
C ALA A 82 -29.65 -8.97 -0.63
N MET A 83 -28.71 -8.52 -1.46
CA MET A 83 -28.75 -7.18 -2.03
C MET A 83 -29.77 -7.10 -3.17
N ARG A 84 -29.90 -8.11 -4.03
CA ARG A 84 -30.90 -8.16 -5.11
C ARG A 84 -32.34 -8.12 -4.59
N ALA A 85 -32.58 -8.60 -3.38
CA ALA A 85 -33.88 -8.53 -2.72
C ALA A 85 -34.31 -7.12 -2.26
N ARG A 86 -33.41 -6.13 -2.33
CA ARG A 86 -33.69 -4.74 -1.92
C ARG A 86 -34.43 -3.95 -3.01
N PRO A 87 -35.15 -2.88 -2.65
CA PRO A 87 -35.72 -1.93 -3.61
C PRO A 87 -34.66 -1.40 -4.60
N ALA A 88 -35.09 -1.03 -5.81
CA ALA A 88 -34.18 -0.62 -6.89
C ALA A 88 -33.16 0.45 -6.48
N MET A 89 -33.59 1.46 -5.72
CA MET A 89 -32.74 2.56 -5.27
C MET A 89 -31.74 2.15 -4.18
N ASP A 90 -32.03 1.08 -3.43
CA ASP A 90 -31.18 0.58 -2.34
C ASP A 90 -30.18 -0.47 -2.81
N ARG A 91 -30.26 -0.89 -4.08
CA ARG A 91 -29.32 -1.81 -4.73
C ARG A 91 -28.02 -1.09 -5.08
N VAL A 92 -27.33 -0.56 -4.08
CA VAL A 92 -26.07 0.18 -4.28
C VAL A 92 -24.89 -0.75 -4.63
N CYS A 93 -23.91 -0.21 -5.34
CA CYS A 93 -22.69 -0.85 -5.79
C CYS A 93 -21.88 -1.42 -4.62
N ARG A 94 -21.13 -2.52 -4.84
CA ARG A 94 -20.23 -3.08 -3.82
C ARG A 94 -19.21 -2.07 -3.29
N HIS A 95 -18.77 -1.14 -4.13
CA HIS A 95 -17.84 -0.09 -3.73
C HIS A 95 -18.51 0.95 -2.82
N THR A 96 -19.80 1.24 -3.03
CA THR A 96 -20.59 2.06 -2.12
C THR A 96 -20.82 1.33 -0.79
N LEU A 97 -21.18 0.05 -0.82
CA LEU A 97 -21.32 -0.77 0.41
C LEU A 97 -20.01 -0.79 1.22
N ALA A 98 -18.89 -0.94 0.52
CA ALA A 98 -17.55 -0.93 1.10
C ALA A 98 -17.11 0.46 1.60
N GLY A 99 -17.84 1.54 1.33
CA GLY A 99 -17.43 2.91 1.63
C GLY A 99 -16.24 3.40 0.79
N ARG A 100 -16.00 2.80 -0.38
CA ARG A 100 -14.90 3.15 -1.30
C ARG A 100 -15.27 4.27 -2.27
N ILE A 101 -16.57 4.53 -2.46
CA ILE A 101 -17.16 5.63 -3.23
C ILE A 101 -18.43 6.11 -2.53
N GLU A 102 -18.85 7.34 -2.80
CA GLU A 102 -19.98 7.98 -2.12
C GLU A 102 -21.31 7.27 -2.39
N THR A 103 -21.85 7.30 -3.61
CA THR A 103 -23.08 6.58 -3.96
C THR A 103 -23.11 6.19 -5.44
N ARG A 104 -23.42 4.92 -5.72
CA ARG A 104 -23.70 4.40 -7.07
C ARG A 104 -24.68 3.25 -6.96
N VAL A 105 -25.74 3.25 -7.77
CA VAL A 105 -26.65 2.09 -7.90
C VAL A 105 -26.00 1.01 -8.78
N CYS A 106 -26.17 -0.25 -8.42
CA CYS A 106 -25.68 -1.39 -9.18
C CYS A 106 -26.63 -1.70 -10.35
N ALA A 107 -26.14 -1.56 -11.59
CA ALA A 107 -26.87 -1.95 -12.80
C ALA A 107 -26.67 -3.43 -13.18
N TYR A 108 -25.65 -4.08 -12.63
CA TYR A 108 -25.18 -5.41 -13.04
C TYR A 108 -25.64 -6.55 -12.11
N ASN A 109 -26.69 -6.35 -11.31
CA ASN A 109 -27.22 -7.37 -10.39
C ASN A 109 -26.16 -8.06 -9.51
N TYR A 110 -25.12 -7.31 -9.13
CA TYR A 110 -23.97 -7.78 -8.35
C TYR A 110 -23.09 -8.85 -9.03
N GLU A 111 -23.19 -9.01 -10.35
CA GLU A 111 -22.24 -9.77 -11.18
C GLU A 111 -20.97 -8.96 -11.43
N CYS A 112 -20.27 -8.63 -10.34
CA CYS A 112 -19.18 -7.67 -10.36
C CYS A 112 -18.03 -8.07 -11.29
N LYS A 113 -17.83 -9.37 -11.54
CA LYS A 113 -16.81 -9.88 -12.48
C LYS A 113 -17.03 -9.43 -13.93
N ALA A 114 -18.26 -9.14 -14.33
CA ALA A 114 -18.62 -8.69 -15.67
C ALA A 114 -18.99 -7.19 -15.71
N CYS A 115 -18.86 -6.49 -14.58
CA CYS A 115 -19.21 -5.09 -14.44
C CYS A 115 -18.03 -4.22 -14.89
N ASP A 116 -18.22 -3.47 -15.97
CA ASP A 116 -17.23 -2.54 -16.53
C ASP A 116 -16.73 -1.52 -15.50
N PHE A 117 -17.61 -1.01 -14.65
CA PHE A 117 -17.26 -0.10 -13.58
C PHE A 117 -16.42 -0.78 -12.51
N ASP A 118 -16.68 -2.05 -12.19
CA ASP A 118 -15.91 -2.81 -11.22
C ASP A 118 -14.49 -3.04 -11.72
N GLN A 119 -14.39 -3.48 -12.98
CA GLN A 119 -13.13 -3.67 -13.68
C GLN A 119 -12.35 -2.36 -13.73
N PHE A 120 -12.96 -1.28 -14.23
CA PHE A 120 -12.36 0.04 -14.24
C PHE A 120 -11.94 0.50 -12.85
N PHE A 121 -12.76 0.23 -11.83
CA PHE A 121 -12.51 0.70 -10.48
C PHE A 121 -11.31 0.00 -9.84
N GLU A 122 -11.22 -1.32 -9.97
CA GLU A 122 -10.10 -2.08 -9.40
C GLU A 122 -8.81 -1.87 -10.20
N GLU A 123 -8.88 -1.81 -11.54
CA GLU A 123 -7.70 -1.73 -12.41
C GLU A 123 -7.18 -0.29 -12.59
N THR A 124 -8.09 0.70 -12.70
CA THR A 124 -7.73 2.07 -13.11
C THR A 124 -8.05 3.10 -12.05
N TRP A 125 -9.28 3.12 -11.53
CA TRP A 125 -9.72 4.16 -10.60
C TRP A 125 -8.94 4.06 -9.27
N SER A 126 -8.85 2.89 -8.64
CA SER A 126 -8.15 2.74 -7.36
C SER A 126 -6.64 3.02 -7.46
N ALA A 127 -6.04 2.80 -8.63
CA ALA A 127 -4.63 3.13 -8.90
C ALA A 127 -4.41 4.62 -9.19
N LYS A 128 -5.38 5.30 -9.84
CA LYS A 128 -5.25 6.71 -10.26
C LYS A 128 -5.93 7.73 -9.35
N THR A 129 -6.79 7.30 -8.42
CA THR A 129 -7.41 8.25 -7.50
C THR A 129 -6.35 8.83 -6.60
N LYS A 130 -6.17 10.14 -6.70
CA LYS A 130 -5.39 10.93 -5.76
C LYS A 130 -6.05 10.84 -4.39
N ARG A 131 -5.68 9.82 -3.60
CA ARG A 131 -5.99 9.78 -2.18
C ARG A 131 -4.98 10.69 -1.50
N VAL A 132 -5.38 11.94 -1.34
CA VAL A 132 -4.69 12.86 -0.43
C VAL A 132 -4.84 12.26 0.97
N PRO A 133 -3.76 12.18 1.76
CA PRO A 133 -3.87 11.78 3.15
C PRO A 133 -4.95 12.61 3.85
N SER A 134 -5.85 11.96 4.57
CA SER A 134 -6.95 12.65 5.27
C SER A 134 -6.45 13.58 6.37
N GLU A 135 -5.25 13.33 6.87
CA GLU A 135 -4.59 14.09 7.91
C GLU A 135 -3.07 14.02 7.69
N ILE A 136 -2.42 15.18 7.69
CA ILE A 136 -0.95 15.32 7.60
C ILE A 136 -0.48 16.02 8.86
N GLN A 137 0.38 15.35 9.61
CA GLN A 137 1.07 15.92 10.76
C GLN A 137 2.39 16.52 10.30
N ARG A 138 2.82 17.63 10.89
CA ARG A 138 4.08 18.29 10.53
C ARG A 138 5.08 18.19 11.67
N VAL A 139 6.15 17.42 11.44
CA VAL A 139 7.21 17.18 12.41
C VAL A 139 8.40 18.05 12.02
N ARG A 140 8.62 19.16 12.74
CA ARG A 140 9.77 20.07 12.54
C ARG A 140 10.01 20.48 11.08
N GLY A 141 8.94 20.74 10.33
CA GLY A 141 9.01 21.15 8.92
C GLY A 141 8.85 20.02 7.89
N PHE A 142 8.73 18.77 8.34
CA PHE A 142 8.53 17.60 7.49
C PHE A 142 7.12 17.05 7.61
N ASP A 143 6.52 16.72 6.47
CA ASP A 143 5.15 16.25 6.39
C ASP A 143 5.09 14.72 6.60
N VAL A 144 4.25 14.30 7.55
CA VAL A 144 4.06 12.90 7.98
C VAL A 144 2.55 12.59 7.94
N PRO A 145 2.03 12.07 6.82
CA PRO A 145 0.63 11.68 6.73
C PRO A 145 0.26 10.48 7.61
N MET A 146 -0.95 10.54 8.15
CA MET A 146 -1.58 9.38 8.79
C MET A 146 -2.01 8.34 7.74
N GLY A 147 -2.09 7.07 8.16
CA GLY A 147 -2.46 5.95 7.30
C GLY A 147 -1.35 5.46 6.37
N HIS A 148 -0.10 5.81 6.66
CA HIS A 148 1.10 5.37 5.93
C HIS A 148 2.01 4.57 6.86
N TYR A 149 2.74 3.62 6.27
CA TYR A 149 3.78 2.86 6.94
C TYR A 149 5.15 3.33 6.47
N TYR A 150 6.13 3.42 7.35
CA TYR A 150 7.47 3.91 7.01
C TYR A 150 8.52 2.81 7.19
N HIS A 151 9.51 2.80 6.30
CA HIS A 151 10.75 2.04 6.43
C HIS A 151 11.88 2.98 6.84
N ASP A 152 12.86 2.47 7.58
CA ASP A 152 14.01 3.23 8.10
C ASP A 152 15.02 3.70 7.03
N GLY A 153 14.68 3.52 5.75
CA GLY A 153 15.41 4.03 4.58
C GLY A 153 14.62 5.13 3.87
N HIS A 154 13.77 5.86 4.59
CA HIS A 154 12.95 6.98 4.09
C HIS A 154 12.05 6.67 2.90
N THR A 155 11.43 5.49 2.94
CA THR A 155 10.35 5.11 2.03
C THR A 155 9.06 4.90 2.81
N TRP A 156 7.95 5.26 2.18
CA TRP A 156 6.61 5.00 2.70
C TRP A 156 5.91 3.92 1.88
N ALA A 157 5.00 3.21 2.55
CA ALA A 157 4.14 2.19 2.00
C ALA A 157 2.69 2.47 2.42
N ARG A 158 1.77 2.47 1.45
CA ARG A 158 0.32 2.64 1.69
C ARG A 158 -0.44 1.45 1.13
N ILE A 159 -1.24 0.81 1.99
CA ILE A 159 -2.08 -0.32 1.57
C ILE A 159 -3.31 0.21 0.83
N GLU A 160 -3.40 -0.14 -0.44
CA GLU A 160 -4.53 0.13 -1.31
C GLU A 160 -5.60 -0.96 -1.21
N SER A 161 -6.72 -0.72 -1.87
CA SER A 161 -7.72 -1.76 -2.05
C SER A 161 -7.14 -2.92 -2.88
N GLY A 162 -7.65 -4.13 -2.65
CA GLY A 162 -7.09 -5.35 -3.25
C GLY A 162 -5.79 -5.82 -2.59
N GLY A 163 -5.32 -5.16 -1.53
CA GLY A 163 -4.08 -5.53 -0.83
C GLY A 163 -2.82 -5.19 -1.61
N ASN A 164 -2.91 -4.36 -2.64
CA ASN A 164 -1.75 -3.78 -3.31
C ASN A 164 -1.12 -2.71 -2.40
N ILE A 165 0.17 -2.49 -2.53
CA ILE A 165 0.93 -1.54 -1.71
C ILE A 165 1.55 -0.50 -2.63
N ARG A 166 1.16 0.76 -2.45
CA ARG A 166 1.80 1.89 -3.12
C ARG A 166 3.03 2.30 -2.34
N VAL A 167 4.13 2.57 -3.03
CA VAL A 167 5.42 2.91 -2.43
C VAL A 167 5.90 4.28 -2.93
N GLY A 168 6.56 5.05 -2.08
CA GLY A 168 7.29 6.26 -2.49
C GLY A 168 8.37 6.71 -1.50
N LEU A 169 9.06 7.80 -1.81
CA LEU A 169 9.97 8.49 -0.89
C LEU A 169 9.17 9.40 0.05
N ASP A 170 9.60 9.48 1.30
CA ASP A 170 9.02 10.44 2.24
C ASP A 170 9.55 11.86 1.99
N ASP A 171 8.86 12.83 2.60
CA ASP A 171 9.20 14.25 2.50
C ASP A 171 10.60 14.55 3.07
N PHE A 172 11.07 13.75 4.03
CA PHE A 172 12.40 13.91 4.61
C PHE A 172 13.50 13.62 3.59
N ALA A 173 13.50 12.45 2.95
CA ALA A 173 14.50 12.12 1.95
C ALA A 173 14.48 13.08 0.75
N LEU A 174 13.29 13.49 0.31
CA LEU A 174 13.13 14.39 -0.83
C LEU A 174 13.64 15.81 -0.55
N LYS A 175 13.47 16.32 0.68
CA LYS A 175 14.08 17.59 1.09
C LYS A 175 15.58 17.45 1.36
N LEU A 176 16.00 16.32 1.93
CA LEU A 176 17.40 16.02 2.23
C LEU A 176 18.26 16.04 0.95
N LEU A 177 17.85 15.27 -0.06
CA LEU A 177 18.62 15.09 -1.29
C LEU A 177 18.35 16.20 -2.32
N GLY A 178 17.23 16.91 -2.20
CA GLY A 178 16.78 17.93 -3.14
C GLY A 178 15.94 17.38 -4.30
N GLU A 179 15.68 18.21 -5.30
CA GLU A 179 14.89 17.79 -6.47
C GLU A 179 15.62 16.70 -7.27
N ALA A 180 14.88 15.64 -7.61
CA ALA A 180 15.41 14.53 -8.39
C ALA A 180 15.55 14.92 -9.87
N ASP A 181 16.70 14.59 -10.48
CA ASP A 181 16.89 14.66 -11.92
C ASP A 181 16.38 13.39 -12.62
N ALA A 182 16.50 12.24 -11.94
CA ALA A 182 15.97 10.96 -12.37
C ALA A 182 15.76 10.01 -11.18
N LEU A 183 14.91 9.00 -11.38
CA LEU A 183 14.71 7.89 -10.46
C LEU A 183 14.90 6.59 -11.23
N ASP A 184 15.82 5.74 -10.76
CA ASP A 184 16.11 4.43 -11.35
C ASP A 184 15.06 3.42 -10.91
N LEU A 185 13.83 3.60 -11.40
CA LEU A 185 12.70 2.79 -10.99
C LEU A 185 12.79 1.37 -11.54
N PRO A 186 12.36 0.36 -10.76
CA PRO A 186 12.41 -1.02 -11.20
C PRO A 186 11.34 -1.31 -12.27
N LEU A 187 11.54 -2.36 -13.08
CA LEU A 187 10.59 -2.73 -14.14
C LEU A 187 9.37 -3.47 -13.57
N MET A 188 8.22 -3.35 -14.23
CA MET A 188 7.04 -4.16 -13.91
C MET A 188 7.38 -5.66 -14.00
N GLY A 189 6.84 -6.44 -13.07
CA GLY A 189 7.12 -7.87 -12.95
C GLY A 189 8.40 -8.21 -12.18
N LYS A 190 9.27 -7.24 -11.87
CA LYS A 190 10.45 -7.48 -11.03
C LYS A 190 10.03 -7.77 -9.59
N GLU A 191 10.70 -8.73 -8.97
CA GLU A 191 10.59 -9.05 -7.55
C GLU A 191 11.42 -8.07 -6.71
N LEU A 192 10.86 -7.68 -5.57
CA LEU A 192 11.45 -6.81 -4.56
C LEU A 192 11.64 -7.61 -3.28
N ASP A 193 12.74 -7.35 -2.59
CA ASP A 193 13.02 -7.89 -1.27
C ASP A 193 13.05 -6.73 -0.26
N GLN A 194 12.26 -6.85 0.81
CA GLN A 194 12.21 -5.84 1.87
C GLN A 194 13.62 -5.59 2.45
N GLY A 195 14.01 -4.32 2.57
CA GLY A 195 15.31 -3.93 3.10
C GLY A 195 16.47 -4.10 2.11
N THR A 196 16.21 -4.39 0.83
CA THR A 196 17.26 -4.47 -0.20
C THR A 196 17.21 -3.28 -1.17
N PRO A 197 18.37 -2.81 -1.67
CA PRO A 197 18.43 -1.84 -2.76
C PRO A 197 17.82 -2.42 -4.04
N ASN A 198 16.75 -1.82 -4.54
CA ASN A 198 16.11 -2.28 -5.80
C ASN A 198 15.89 -1.18 -6.83
N TRP A 199 16.12 0.06 -6.45
CA TRP A 199 15.96 1.28 -7.25
C TRP A 199 16.79 2.42 -6.62
N GLY A 200 16.92 3.55 -7.31
CA GLY A 200 17.81 4.63 -6.87
C GLY A 200 17.30 6.03 -7.18
N PHE A 201 17.88 7.01 -6.48
CA PHE A 201 17.68 8.44 -6.64
C PHE A 201 18.89 9.07 -7.32
N LYS A 202 18.66 9.88 -8.36
CA LYS A 202 19.72 10.59 -9.09
C LYS A 202 19.54 12.10 -9.02
N ARG A 203 20.66 12.77 -8.76
CA ARG A 203 20.77 14.23 -8.84
C ARG A 203 22.16 14.62 -9.35
N ARG A 204 22.22 15.21 -10.53
CA ARG A 204 23.44 15.53 -11.28
C ARG A 204 24.28 14.26 -11.39
N GLU A 205 25.56 14.36 -11.05
CA GLU A 205 26.51 13.25 -11.01
C GLU A 205 26.43 12.42 -9.69
N ARG A 206 25.36 12.58 -8.90
CA ARG A 206 25.17 11.85 -7.65
C ARG A 206 24.07 10.80 -7.79
N HIS A 207 24.30 9.69 -7.12
CA HIS A 207 23.39 8.56 -7.06
C HIS A 207 23.30 8.05 -5.62
N ALA A 208 22.09 7.74 -5.17
CA ALA A 208 21.85 7.05 -3.91
C ALA A 208 20.91 5.87 -4.17
N ASP A 209 21.30 4.69 -3.70
CA ASP A 209 20.43 3.53 -3.70
C ASP A 209 19.31 3.73 -2.67
N VAL A 210 18.16 3.08 -2.88
CA VAL A 210 17.04 3.14 -1.93
C VAL A 210 16.49 1.75 -1.63
N LEU A 211 16.30 1.50 -0.34
CA LEU A 211 15.77 0.23 0.15
C LEU A 211 14.29 0.09 -0.15
N SER A 212 13.87 -1.10 -0.58
CA SER A 212 12.45 -1.41 -0.72
C SER A 212 11.78 -1.53 0.66
N PRO A 213 10.65 -0.84 0.92
CA PRO A 213 9.93 -0.99 2.18
C PRO A 213 9.20 -2.34 2.27
N VAL A 214 9.01 -3.03 1.14
CA VAL A 214 8.16 -4.22 1.06
C VAL A 214 8.76 -5.29 0.16
N ASP A 215 8.48 -6.55 0.48
CA ASP A 215 8.65 -7.67 -0.45
C ASP A 215 7.49 -7.73 -1.46
N GLY A 216 7.72 -8.29 -2.64
CA GLY A 216 6.65 -8.60 -3.60
C GLY A 216 6.99 -8.33 -5.06
N VAL A 217 5.99 -8.34 -5.93
CA VAL A 217 6.15 -8.11 -7.38
C VAL A 217 5.58 -6.75 -7.76
N ILE A 218 6.30 -6.02 -8.60
CA ILE A 218 5.85 -4.73 -9.13
C ILE A 218 4.73 -4.95 -10.14
N LEU A 219 3.59 -4.32 -9.87
CA LEU A 219 2.43 -4.31 -10.76
C LEU A 219 2.44 -3.11 -11.71
N GLU A 220 2.90 -1.95 -11.23
CA GLU A 220 2.84 -0.69 -11.96
C GLU A 220 3.97 0.23 -11.51
N VAL A 221 4.49 1.05 -12.44
CA VAL A 221 5.44 2.13 -12.17
C VAL A 221 4.79 3.44 -12.57
N ASN A 222 4.89 4.47 -11.74
CA ASN A 222 4.24 5.75 -11.99
C ASN A 222 4.83 6.46 -13.22
N PRO A 223 4.09 6.59 -14.33
CA PRO A 223 4.60 7.23 -15.53
C PRO A 223 4.88 8.73 -15.31
N LYS A 224 4.12 9.41 -14.44
CA LYS A 224 4.28 10.85 -14.18
C LYS A 224 5.64 11.16 -13.57
N VAL A 225 6.07 10.35 -12.60
CA VAL A 225 7.37 10.53 -11.94
C VAL A 225 8.51 10.11 -12.88
N ARG A 226 8.29 9.12 -13.74
CA ARG A 226 9.30 8.74 -14.76
C ARG A 226 9.54 9.85 -15.78
N GLU A 227 8.50 10.58 -16.16
CA GLU A 227 8.58 11.74 -17.08
C GLU A 227 9.05 13.02 -16.38
N ASN A 228 8.62 13.23 -15.13
CA ASN A 228 8.94 14.41 -14.33
C ASN A 228 9.24 13.98 -12.88
N PRO A 229 10.50 13.64 -12.57
CA PRO A 229 10.90 13.15 -11.24
C PRO A 229 10.60 14.11 -10.10
N GLY A 230 10.64 15.43 -10.35
CA GLY A 230 10.28 16.46 -9.38
C GLY A 230 8.83 16.40 -8.88
N VAL A 231 7.94 15.62 -9.51
CA VAL A 231 6.61 15.32 -8.95
C VAL A 231 6.73 14.62 -7.59
N ALA A 232 7.74 13.76 -7.41
CA ALA A 232 8.02 13.13 -6.12
C ALA A 232 8.27 14.19 -5.04
N ASN A 233 9.12 15.19 -5.32
CA ASN A 233 9.41 16.28 -4.39
C ASN A 233 8.19 17.17 -4.08
N ARG A 234 7.36 17.46 -5.08
CA ARG A 234 6.21 18.39 -4.94
C ARG A 234 5.00 17.78 -4.25
N ASP A 235 4.76 16.48 -4.44
CA ASP A 235 3.60 15.79 -3.88
C ASP A 235 3.96 14.36 -3.44
N PRO A 236 4.83 14.19 -2.42
CA PRO A 236 5.44 12.89 -2.07
C PRO A 236 4.42 11.79 -1.80
N PHE A 237 3.28 12.14 -1.20
CA PHE A 237 2.26 11.21 -0.74
C PHE A 237 1.01 11.16 -1.64
N GLY A 238 0.97 12.01 -2.68
CA GLY A 238 -0.09 12.06 -3.67
C GLY A 238 0.37 11.52 -5.03
N ASP A 239 0.61 12.42 -5.98
CA ASP A 239 1.06 12.08 -7.34
C ASP A 239 2.53 11.62 -7.41
N GLY A 240 3.32 11.80 -6.34
CA GLY A 240 4.73 11.46 -6.21
C GLY A 240 5.06 10.00 -5.86
N TRP A 241 4.06 9.13 -5.80
CA TRP A 241 4.29 7.69 -5.62
C TRP A 241 5.16 7.11 -6.75
N LEU A 242 5.92 6.06 -6.47
CA LEU A 242 6.90 5.52 -7.40
C LEU A 242 6.41 4.27 -8.12
N PHE A 243 5.91 3.29 -7.38
CA PHE A 243 5.43 2.04 -7.93
C PHE A 243 4.39 1.36 -7.02
N LEU A 244 3.66 0.40 -7.60
CA LEU A 244 2.66 -0.42 -6.94
C LEU A 244 3.18 -1.86 -6.83
N VAL A 245 3.09 -2.45 -5.64
CA VAL A 245 3.60 -3.79 -5.33
C VAL A 245 2.46 -4.71 -4.90
N LYS A 246 2.48 -5.97 -5.36
CA LYS A 246 1.66 -7.05 -4.81
C LYS A 246 2.51 -7.96 -3.95
N THR A 247 2.04 -8.27 -2.74
CA THR A 247 2.61 -9.30 -1.87
C THR A 247 1.51 -10.25 -1.38
N PRO A 248 1.76 -11.57 -1.27
CA PRO A 248 0.81 -12.47 -0.63
C PRO A 248 0.83 -12.31 0.90
N HIS A 249 1.80 -11.56 1.43
CA HIS A 249 2.10 -11.48 2.85
C HIS A 249 1.98 -10.07 3.44
N VAL A 250 1.07 -9.24 2.91
CA VAL A 250 0.81 -7.84 3.34
C VAL A 250 0.97 -7.65 4.86
N LYS A 251 0.31 -8.49 5.66
CA LYS A 251 0.36 -8.40 7.13
C LYS A 251 1.75 -8.63 7.73
N LYS A 252 2.53 -9.57 7.19
CA LYS A 252 3.90 -9.83 7.65
C LYS A 252 4.78 -8.64 7.28
N THR A 253 4.65 -8.17 6.04
CA THR A 253 5.41 -7.05 5.49
C THR A 253 5.23 -5.77 6.33
N ILE A 254 3.98 -5.35 6.60
CA ILE A 254 3.71 -4.11 7.35
C ILE A 254 4.09 -4.18 8.84
N LYS A 255 4.24 -5.38 9.43
CA LYS A 255 4.66 -5.51 10.84
C LYS A 255 6.09 -5.03 11.08
N ASN A 256 6.91 -5.07 10.04
CA ASN A 256 8.30 -4.62 10.08
C ASN A 256 8.42 -3.12 9.79
N LEU A 257 7.30 -2.44 9.51
CA LEU A 257 7.25 -1.02 9.21
C LEU A 257 6.72 -0.23 10.41
N MET A 258 7.02 1.05 10.41
CA MET A 258 6.56 2.00 11.43
C MET A 258 5.18 2.52 11.04
N ASP A 259 4.19 2.38 11.92
CA ASP A 259 2.86 2.95 11.76
C ASP A 259 2.81 4.42 12.22
N ASP A 260 1.67 5.07 12.03
CA ASP A 260 1.42 6.50 12.29
C ASP A 260 2.24 7.11 13.46
N THR A 261 2.03 6.63 14.69
CA THR A 261 2.70 7.20 15.88
C THR A 261 4.20 6.96 15.85
N ARG A 262 4.64 5.74 15.51
CA ARG A 262 6.07 5.41 15.46
C ARG A 262 6.79 6.15 14.34
N GLY A 263 6.13 6.36 13.20
CA GLY A 263 6.64 7.11 12.07
C GLY A 263 6.92 8.56 12.46
N MET A 264 6.01 9.21 13.19
CA MET A 264 6.23 10.58 13.68
C MET A 264 7.39 10.67 14.67
N GLU A 265 7.48 9.74 15.62
CA GLU A 265 8.59 9.67 16.59
C GLU A 265 9.93 9.44 15.87
N TRP A 266 9.94 8.54 14.89
CA TRP A 266 11.12 8.23 14.08
C TRP A 266 11.56 9.42 13.23
N ILE A 267 10.66 10.07 12.48
CA ILE A 267 10.99 11.27 11.71
C ILE A 267 11.51 12.37 12.64
N SER A 268 10.92 12.54 13.82
CA SER A 268 11.44 13.47 14.82
C SER A 268 12.90 13.14 15.16
N SER A 269 13.23 11.87 15.43
CA SER A 269 14.61 11.45 15.68
C SER A 269 15.53 11.76 14.50
N GLU A 270 15.14 11.41 13.27
CA GLU A 270 15.98 11.64 12.08
C GLU A 270 16.22 13.13 11.83
N VAL A 271 15.26 14.01 12.15
CA VAL A 271 15.45 15.47 12.12
C VAL A 271 16.47 15.92 13.18
N SER A 272 16.40 15.40 14.41
CA SER A 272 17.41 15.69 15.44
C SER A 272 18.82 15.27 15.00
N ASP A 273 18.94 14.09 14.37
CA ASP A 273 20.22 13.59 13.88
C ASP A 273 20.77 14.48 12.75
N LEU A 274 19.89 14.94 11.85
CA LEU A 274 20.27 15.87 10.78
C LEU A 274 20.71 17.24 11.31
N GLU A 275 19.98 17.80 12.29
CA GLU A 275 20.35 19.05 12.97
C GLU A 275 21.74 18.94 13.61
N GLY A 276 22.05 17.80 14.25
CA GLY A 276 23.39 17.54 14.80
C GLY A 276 24.48 17.50 13.73
N MET A 277 24.25 16.82 12.61
CA MET A 277 25.20 16.81 11.48
C MET A 277 25.42 18.21 10.88
N ILE A 278 24.36 19.02 10.81
CA ILE A 278 24.44 20.42 10.34
C ILE A 278 25.26 21.26 11.32
N GLU A 279 25.03 21.13 12.63
CA GLU A 279 25.76 21.87 13.65
C GLU A 279 27.26 21.56 13.62
N GLU A 280 27.63 20.28 13.46
CA GLU A 280 29.02 19.86 13.32
C GLU A 280 29.71 20.42 12.06
N THR A 281 28.94 20.65 10.99
CA THR A 281 29.47 21.06 9.68
C THR A 281 29.48 22.58 9.50
N ALA A 282 28.39 23.25 9.88
CA ALA A 282 28.16 24.67 9.62
C ALA A 282 28.18 25.53 10.89
N GLY A 283 28.32 24.92 12.07
CA GLY A 283 28.21 25.59 13.36
C GLY A 283 26.76 25.73 13.83
N PRO A 284 26.54 26.32 15.01
CA PRO A 284 25.23 26.39 15.64
C PRO A 284 24.22 27.15 14.76
N MET A 285 23.06 26.55 14.56
CA MET A 285 21.93 27.19 13.88
C MET A 285 21.38 28.35 14.73
N ALA A 286 20.88 29.40 14.07
CA ALA A 286 20.24 30.52 14.76
C ALA A 286 19.00 30.04 15.55
N ALA A 287 18.82 30.55 16.77
CA ALA A 287 17.69 30.20 17.65
C ALA A 287 16.35 30.84 17.22
N ASP A 288 16.20 31.21 15.95
CA ASP A 288 15.04 31.93 15.42
C ASP A 288 13.81 31.05 15.16
N GLY A 289 13.92 29.74 15.42
CA GLY A 289 12.83 28.79 15.20
C GLY A 289 12.59 28.46 13.73
N GLY A 290 13.59 28.67 12.86
CA GLY A 290 13.54 28.29 11.46
C GLY A 290 13.33 26.77 11.27
N VAL A 291 12.60 26.41 10.21
CA VAL A 291 12.45 25.02 9.76
C VAL A 291 13.43 24.75 8.61
N LEU A 292 13.91 23.51 8.52
CA LEU A 292 14.75 23.11 7.38
C LEU A 292 13.97 23.26 6.07
N GLY A 293 14.59 23.98 5.13
CA GLY A 293 14.04 24.22 3.80
C GLY A 293 14.14 23.00 2.89
N PRO A 294 13.61 23.09 1.65
CA PRO A 294 13.89 22.09 0.63
C PRO A 294 15.36 22.14 0.22
N ASP A 295 15.87 21.02 -0.29
CA ASP A 295 17.21 20.89 -0.86
C ASP A 295 18.36 21.16 0.13
N ILE A 296 18.38 20.40 1.22
CA ILE A 296 19.35 20.52 2.31
C ILE A 296 20.78 20.26 1.81
N TYR A 297 20.99 19.20 1.00
CA TYR A 297 22.29 18.94 0.39
C TYR A 297 22.74 20.07 -0.56
N GLY A 298 21.82 20.69 -1.30
CA GLY A 298 22.14 21.80 -2.19
C GLY A 298 22.58 23.05 -1.42
N ALA A 299 21.97 23.30 -0.26
CA ALA A 299 22.32 24.41 0.62
C ALA A 299 23.63 24.16 1.40
N LEU A 300 23.87 22.93 1.83
CA LEU A 300 25.03 22.51 2.63
C LEU A 300 25.73 21.29 2.02
N PRO A 301 26.48 21.47 0.91
CA PRO A 301 27.11 20.35 0.22
C PRO A 301 28.21 19.67 1.05
N ASP A 302 28.77 20.37 2.04
CA ASP A 302 29.82 19.87 2.94
C ASP A 302 29.34 18.76 3.88
N LEU A 303 28.02 18.60 4.08
CA LEU A 303 27.43 17.44 4.75
C LEU A 303 27.84 16.12 4.08
N GLY A 304 28.13 16.17 2.77
CA GLY A 304 28.63 15.05 2.00
C GLY A 304 27.53 14.07 1.58
N TRP A 305 27.32 13.94 0.27
CA TRP A 305 26.29 13.06 -0.30
C TRP A 305 26.33 11.63 0.25
N LYS A 306 27.52 11.03 0.31
CA LYS A 306 27.70 9.66 0.81
C LYS A 306 27.36 9.51 2.29
N ASN A 307 27.64 10.53 3.10
CA ASN A 307 27.33 10.52 4.52
C ASN A 307 25.81 10.58 4.71
N LEU A 308 25.14 11.46 3.98
CA LEU A 308 23.68 11.58 4.01
C LEU A 308 22.99 10.29 3.55
N ALA A 309 23.39 9.74 2.40
CA ALA A 309 22.84 8.49 1.89
C ALA A 309 23.04 7.32 2.87
N SER A 310 24.26 7.17 3.41
CA SER A 310 24.56 6.10 4.35
C SER A 310 23.80 6.24 5.67
N ARG A 311 23.69 7.46 6.21
CA ARG A 311 23.01 7.71 7.48
C ARG A 311 21.50 7.53 7.39
N PHE A 312 20.88 8.09 6.37
CA PHE A 312 19.43 8.23 6.29
C PHE A 312 18.80 7.17 5.38
N LEU A 313 19.39 6.85 4.23
CA LEU A 313 18.85 5.82 3.32
C LEU A 313 19.36 4.41 3.62
N LYS A 314 20.38 4.29 4.50
CA LYS A 314 21.04 3.03 4.87
C LYS A 314 21.75 2.33 3.70
N THR A 315 22.29 3.13 2.75
CA THR A 315 22.99 2.65 1.54
C THR A 315 24.32 3.34 1.31
#